data_AF-A0A8X6YRU4-F1
#
_entry.id   AF-A0A8X6YRU4-F1
#
_cell.length_a   1.000
_cell.length_b   1.000
_cell.length_c   1.000
_cell.angle_alpha   90.00
_cell.angle_beta   90.00
_cell.angle_gamma   90.00
#
_symmetry.space_group_name_H-M   'P 1'
#
loop_
_entity.id
_entity.type
_entity.pdbx_description
1 polymer ?
#
loop_
_entity_poly.entity_id
_entity_poly.type
_entity_poly.pdbx_seq_one_letter_code
_entity_poly.pdbx_strand_id
1 'polypeptide(L)'
;MQISQKFYREFGFPGVYGALDCSLIKILNPGGSLAETFRCRKGFFALNVQTVSDPNLFPNNIVVRWPGSNPMTQGFDHLTSGHI
;
A
#
# COMPACT_ATOMS: atom_id res chain seq x y z
N MET A 1 21.98 0.20 -3.44
CA MET A 1 22.78 -0.83 -2.72
C MET A 1 22.65 -0.73 -1.19
N GLN A 2 22.58 0.48 -0.60
CA GLN A 2 22.51 0.65 0.86
C GLN A 2 21.20 0.14 1.51
N ILE A 3 20.04 0.35 0.87
CA ILE A 3 18.73 -0.10 1.39
C ILE A 3 18.70 -1.63 1.62
N SER A 4 19.06 -2.41 0.60
CA SER A 4 19.05 -3.88 0.70
C SER A 4 20.05 -4.43 1.72
N GLN A 5 21.23 -3.82 1.82
CA GLN A 5 22.18 -4.18 2.87
C GLN A 5 21.62 -3.87 4.27
N LYS A 6 20.86 -2.78 4.42
CA LYS A 6 20.27 -2.40 5.71
C LYS A 6 19.10 -3.31 6.08
N PHE A 7 18.25 -3.69 5.13
CA PHE A 7 17.23 -4.72 5.34
C PHE A 7 17.84 -6.06 5.77
N TYR A 8 18.94 -6.47 5.16
CA TYR A 8 19.65 -7.67 5.58
C TYR A 8 20.23 -7.55 7.00
N ARG A 9 20.84 -6.41 7.34
CA ARG A 9 21.45 -6.19 8.66
C ARG A 9 20.44 -6.13 9.80
N GLU A 10 19.30 -5.45 9.60
CA GLU A 10 18.32 -5.22 10.66
C GLU A 10 17.25 -6.32 10.74
N PHE A 11 16.87 -6.91 9.60
CA PHE A 11 15.76 -7.85 9.53
C PHE A 11 16.12 -9.21 8.91
N GLY A 12 17.36 -9.39 8.43
CA GLY A 12 17.80 -10.65 7.83
C GLY A 12 17.28 -10.92 6.42
N PHE A 13 16.68 -9.93 5.75
CA PHE A 13 16.12 -10.09 4.41
C PHE A 13 17.08 -9.61 3.31
N PRO A 14 17.79 -10.51 2.61
CA PRO A 14 18.67 -10.13 1.51
C PRO A 14 17.86 -9.74 0.27
N GLY A 15 18.38 -8.79 -0.51
CA GLY A 15 17.77 -8.38 -1.80
C GLY A 15 16.48 -7.56 -1.69
N VAL A 16 16.05 -7.15 -0.49
CA VAL A 16 14.85 -6.32 -0.30
C VAL A 16 15.16 -4.84 -0.49
N TYR A 17 14.38 -4.13 -1.31
CA TYR A 17 14.56 -2.69 -1.58
C TYR A 17 13.46 -1.82 -0.97
N GLY A 18 12.48 -2.43 -0.33
CA GLY A 18 11.39 -1.77 0.37
C GLY A 18 10.41 -2.81 0.90
N ALA A 19 9.67 -2.47 1.95
CA ALA A 19 8.56 -3.26 2.45
C ALA A 19 7.25 -2.60 2.00
N LEU A 20 6.36 -3.38 1.40
CA LEU A 20 5.09 -2.88 0.89
C LEU A 20 3.96 -3.27 1.84
N ASP A 21 3.17 -2.30 2.26
CA ASP A 21 1.97 -2.50 3.08
C ASP A 21 0.74 -1.87 2.41
N CYS A 22 -0.45 -2.43 2.68
CA CYS A 22 -1.72 -1.85 2.28
C CYS A 22 -2.67 -1.77 3.48
N SER A 23 -3.11 -0.56 3.78
CA SER A 23 -3.98 -0.25 4.90
C SER A 23 -5.32 0.30 4.39
N LEU A 24 -6.43 -0.27 4.89
CA LEU A 24 -7.78 0.24 4.61
C LEU A 24 -8.11 1.37 5.59
N ILE A 25 -8.12 2.61 5.10
CA ILE A 25 -8.48 3.79 5.87
C ILE A 25 -9.97 4.02 5.76
N LYS A 26 -10.67 3.97 6.90
CA LYS A 26 -12.11 4.17 6.97
C LYS A 26 -12.46 5.60 6.53
N ILE A 27 -13.44 5.72 5.64
CA ILE A 27 -14.01 6.97 5.20
C ILE A 27 -15.50 7.02 5.53
N LEU A 28 -16.09 8.22 5.47
CA LEU A 28 -17.53 8.36 5.43
C LEU A 28 -18.08 7.80 4.11
N ASN A 29 -19.37 7.48 4.08
CA ASN A 29 -20.02 7.09 2.84
C ASN A 29 -19.81 8.21 1.79
N PRO A 30 -19.08 7.95 0.69
CA PRO A 30 -18.78 8.99 -0.29
C PRO A 30 -20.03 9.41 -1.09
N GLY A 31 -21.12 8.65 -1.01
CA GLY A 31 -22.36 8.90 -1.73
C GLY A 31 -22.24 8.63 -3.23
N GLY A 32 -23.35 8.81 -3.95
CA GLY A 32 -23.40 8.61 -5.40
C GLY A 32 -23.43 7.13 -5.82
N SER A 33 -23.46 6.91 -7.13
CA SER A 33 -23.59 5.58 -7.74
C SER A 33 -22.39 4.66 -7.52
N LEU A 34 -21.23 5.23 -7.16
CA LEU A 34 -19.99 4.50 -6.92
C LEU A 34 -19.72 4.22 -5.44
N ALA A 35 -20.61 4.60 -4.50
CA ALA A 35 -20.36 4.45 -3.08
C ALA A 35 -19.96 3.01 -2.68
N GLU A 36 -20.61 2.02 -3.26
CA GLU A 36 -20.36 0.61 -2.98
C GLU A 36 -18.99 0.11 -3.42
N THR A 37 -18.32 0.77 -4.38
CA THR A 37 -16.94 0.41 -4.72
C THR A 37 -15.98 0.73 -3.58
N PHE A 38 -16.32 1.69 -2.72
CA PHE A 38 -15.52 1.98 -1.53
C PHE A 38 -15.82 1.02 -0.38
N ARG A 39 -16.86 0.19 -0.46
CA ARG A 39 -17.18 -0.77 0.61
C ARG A 39 -16.19 -1.92 0.59
N CYS A 40 -15.44 -2.06 1.68
CA CYS A 40 -14.50 -3.16 1.83
C CYS A 40 -15.19 -4.43 2.35
N ARG A 41 -14.49 -5.57 2.27
CA ARG A 41 -14.95 -6.87 2.81
C ARG A 41 -15.32 -6.83 4.29
N LYS A 42 -14.78 -5.86 5.06
CA LYS A 42 -15.09 -5.66 6.49
C LYS A 42 -16.40 -4.87 6.72
N GLY A 43 -17.12 -4.51 5.66
CA GLY A 43 -18.47 -3.93 5.74
C GLY A 43 -18.52 -2.40 5.89
N PHE A 44 -17.38 -1.71 5.89
CA PHE A 44 -17.30 -0.24 5.96
C PHE A 44 -16.71 0.38 4.69
N PHE A 45 -16.99 1.66 4.44
CA PHE A 45 -16.40 2.42 3.34
C PHE A 45 -14.94 2.76 3.65
N ALA A 46 -14.04 2.49 2.72
CA ALA A 46 -12.62 2.65 2.91
C ALA A 46 -11.92 3.12 1.62
N LEU A 47 -10.81 3.82 1.81
CA LEU A 47 -9.76 3.97 0.81
C LEU A 47 -8.64 2.99 1.15
N ASN A 48 -8.14 2.30 0.13
CA ASN A 48 -6.94 1.51 0.24
C ASN A 48 -5.72 2.42 0.02
N VAL A 49 -4.91 2.52 1.08
CA VAL A 49 -3.64 3.26 1.12
C VAL A 49 -2.52 2.25 1.03
N GLN A 50 -1.72 2.36 -0.01
CA GLN A 50 -0.52 1.55 -0.19
C GLN A 50 0.70 2.37 0.19
N THR A 51 1.62 1.77 0.93
CA THR A 51 2.89 2.39 1.28
C THR A 51 4.04 1.48 0.90
N VAL A 52 5.15 2.09 0.50
CA VAL A 52 6.47 1.45 0.52
C VAL A 52 7.26 2.09 1.62
N SER A 53 7.86 1.29 2.48
CA SER A 53 8.73 1.75 3.55
C SER A 53 10.16 1.29 3.33
N ASP A 54 11.07 2.13 3.81
CA ASP A 54 12.48 1.82 3.87
C ASP A 54 12.79 0.99 5.14
N PRO A 55 14.04 0.53 5.34
CA PRO A 55 14.39 -0.27 6.51
C PRO A 55 14.43 0.55 7.80
N ASN A 56 14.31 1.89 7.73
CA ASN A 56 14.11 2.72 8.91
C ASN A 56 12.64 2.80 9.34
N LEU A 57 11.77 2.01 8.70
CA LEU A 57 10.32 2.01 8.90
C LEU A 57 9.65 3.34 8.50
N PHE A 58 10.31 4.15 7.68
CA PHE A 58 9.72 5.38 7.16
C PHE A 58 9.05 5.11 5.80
N PRO A 59 7.77 5.49 5.63
CA PRO A 59 7.11 5.39 4.34
C PRO A 59 7.74 6.40 3.37
N ASN A 60 8.34 5.90 2.29
CA ASN A 60 8.98 6.72 1.26
C ASN A 60 8.10 6.92 0.01
N ASN A 61 7.06 6.10 -0.14
CA ASN A 61 6.04 6.23 -1.17
C ASN A 61 4.66 5.92 -0.57
N ILE A 62 3.68 6.77 -0.86
CA ILE A 62 2.30 6.63 -0.38
C ILE A 62 1.35 6.82 -1.56
N VAL A 63 0.53 5.82 -1.83
CA VAL A 63 -0.51 5.85 -2.86
C VAL A 63 -1.88 5.72 -2.20
N VAL A 64 -2.70 6.78 -2.31
CA VAL A 64 -4.07 6.84 -1.80
C VAL A 64 -5.03 7.04 -2.96
N ARG A 65 -5.46 5.96 -3.61
CA ARG A 65 -6.35 6.08 -4.79
C ARG A 65 -7.37 4.97 -4.95
N TRP A 66 -7.21 3.87 -4.24
CA TRP A 66 -7.94 2.64 -4.54
C TRP A 66 -9.21 2.53 -3.67
N PRO A 67 -10.36 2.22 -4.27
CA PRO A 67 -11.56 1.90 -3.50
C PRO A 67 -11.34 0.69 -2.58
N GLY A 68 -12.04 0.68 -1.43
CA GLY A 68 -11.92 -0.39 -0.43
C GLY A 68 -12.31 -1.79 -0.92
N SER A 69 -13.00 -1.91 -2.06
CA SER A 69 -13.29 -3.19 -2.71
C SER A 69 -12.13 -3.74 -3.56
N ASN A 70 -11.14 -2.91 -3.92
CA ASN A 70 -10.06 -3.33 -4.81
C ASN A 70 -9.07 -4.26 -4.10
N PRO A 71 -8.78 -5.45 -4.68
CA PRO A 71 -7.75 -6.34 -4.16
C PRO A 71 -6.36 -5.68 -4.23
N MET A 72 -5.52 -6.00 -3.24
CA MET A 72 -4.16 -5.50 -3.13
C MET A 72 -3.37 -5.66 -4.45
N THR A 73 -3.51 -6.82 -5.11
CA THR A 73 -2.84 -7.19 -6.37
C THR A 73 -2.94 -6.14 -7.47
N GLN A 74 -4.10 -5.51 -7.67
CA GLN A 74 -4.27 -4.49 -8.73
C GLN A 74 -3.54 -3.18 -8.42
N GLY A 75 -3.26 -2.90 -7.14
CA GLY A 75 -2.47 -1.75 -6.74
C GLY A 75 -0.97 -1.90 -7.03
N PHE A 76 -0.45 -3.14 -7.08
CA PHE A 76 0.98 -3.40 -7.25
C PHE A 76 1.50 -3.09 -8.66
N ASP A 77 0.70 -3.31 -9.71
CA ASP A 77 1.14 -3.16 -11.11
C ASP A 77 1.66 -1.75 -11.43
N HIS A 78 1.23 -0.74 -10.66
CA HIS A 78 1.62 0.65 -10.83
C HIS A 78 2.88 1.04 -10.05
N LEU A 79 3.28 0.26 -9.04
CA LEU A 79 4.52 0.49 -8.28
C LEU A 79 5.71 -0.27 -8.85
N THR A 80 5.50 -1.38 -9.55
CA THR A 80 6.56 -2.13 -10.24
C THR A 80 6.97 -1.50 -11.57
N SER A 81 6.15 -0.60 -12.11
CA SER A 81 6.37 0.11 -13.37
C SER A 81 7.01 1.49 -13.22
N GLY A 82 7.09 2.02 -11.99
CA GLY A 82 7.92 3.17 -11.63
C GLY A 82 9.22 2.68 -11.01
N HIS A 83 10.36 3.14 -11.51
CA HIS A 83 11.68 2.83 -10.96
C HIS A 83 11.71 3.02 -9.43
N ILE A 84 11.93 1.92 -8.71
CA ILE A 84 12.50 1.89 -7.35
C ILE A 84 14.01 2.15 -7.42
#